data_AF-A0AAU2PAM5-F1
#
_entry.id   AF-A0AAU2PAM5-F1
#
_cell.length_a   1.000
_cell.length_b   1.000
_cell.length_c   1.000
_cell.angle_alpha   90.00
_cell.angle_beta   90.00
_cell.angle_gamma   90.00
#
_symmetry.space_group_name_H-M   'P 1'
#
loop_
_entity.id
_entity.type
_entity.pdbx_description
1 polymer ?
#
loop_
_entity_poly.entity_id
_entity_poly.type
_entity_poly.pdbx_seq_one_letter_code
_entity_poly.pdbx_strand_id
1 'polypeptide(L)'
;MTIDQDKPCPHENFDAYVAVNRITASDADPTVVGYAADIKVNCRACDEPFRWTGVPAGLSPGHPTCSVDETELRAPLRPASADPDFGMGLPGFAVNYRPEPRGTTP
;
A
#
# COMPACT_ATOMS: atom_id res chain seq x y z
N MET A 1 -26.45 6.08 15.64
CA MET A 1 -25.93 7.42 15.99
C MET A 1 -26.11 8.26 14.74
N THR A 2 -26.89 9.34 14.82
CA THR A 2 -27.20 10.17 13.65
C THR A 2 -26.13 11.25 13.56
N ILE A 3 -25.29 11.18 12.53
CA ILE A 3 -24.20 12.13 12.32
C ILE A 3 -24.81 13.43 11.80
N ASP A 4 -24.58 14.52 12.53
CA ASP A 4 -24.98 15.87 12.16
C ASP A 4 -23.96 16.40 11.14
N GLN A 5 -24.27 16.25 9.84
CA GLN A 5 -23.40 16.63 8.71
C GLN A 5 -23.15 18.14 8.61
N ASP A 6 -23.88 18.96 9.38
CA ASP A 6 -23.82 20.43 9.33
C ASP A 6 -22.79 21.03 10.29
N LYS A 7 -22.24 20.23 11.23
CA LYS A 7 -21.19 20.70 12.15
C LYS A 7 -19.80 20.44 11.56
N PRO A 8 -18.87 21.42 11.62
CA PRO A 8 -17.49 21.19 11.22
C PRO A 8 -16.88 20.06 12.06
N CYS A 9 -16.47 18.98 11.39
CA CYS A 9 -15.81 17.85 12.03
C CYS A 9 -14.32 18.20 12.23
N PRO A 10 -13.74 18.03 13.43
CA PRO A 10 -12.32 18.27 13.66
C PRO A 10 -11.41 17.13 13.15
N HIS A 11 -11.98 16.01 12.71
CA HIS A 11 -11.28 14.84 12.18
C HIS A 11 -10.21 14.22 13.11
N GLU A 12 -10.50 14.10 14.41
CA GLU A 12 -9.56 13.59 15.42
C GLU A 12 -9.37 12.06 15.41
N ASN A 13 -10.31 11.32 14.81
CA ASN A 13 -10.29 9.85 14.74
C ASN A 13 -10.52 9.37 13.31
N PHE A 14 -9.89 8.24 12.97
CA PHE A 14 -9.86 7.71 11.61
C PHE A 14 -9.91 6.19 11.62
N ASP A 15 -10.58 5.63 10.62
CA ASP A 15 -10.56 4.21 10.28
C ASP A 15 -9.83 4.04 8.94
N ALA A 16 -8.97 3.04 8.87
CA ALA A 16 -8.23 2.70 7.66
C ALA A 16 -8.60 1.30 7.19
N TYR A 17 -8.89 1.16 5.90
CA TYR A 17 -9.08 -0.11 5.24
C TYR A 17 -7.88 -0.37 4.32
N VAL A 18 -7.29 -1.56 4.45
CA VAL A 18 -6.14 -1.99 3.65
C VAL A 18 -6.46 -3.34 3.01
N ALA A 19 -6.49 -3.39 1.69
CA ALA A 19 -6.57 -4.63 0.92
C ALA A 19 -5.22 -4.89 0.23
N VAL A 20 -4.65 -6.08 0.44
CA VAL A 20 -3.41 -6.48 -0.24
C VAL A 20 -3.75 -7.45 -1.35
N ASN A 21 -3.43 -7.04 -2.58
CA ASN A 21 -3.72 -7.77 -3.80
C ASN A 21 -2.46 -8.40 -4.38
N ARG A 22 -2.65 -9.58 -4.99
CA ARG A 22 -1.63 -10.25 -5.80
C ARG A 22 -1.89 -9.92 -7.26
N ILE A 23 -0.85 -9.47 -7.96
CA ILE A 23 -0.90 -9.22 -9.40
C ILE A 23 -0.30 -10.44 -10.09
N THR A 24 -1.09 -11.12 -10.91
CA THR A 24 -0.61 -12.25 -11.72
C THR A 24 -0.20 -11.80 -13.11
N ALA A 25 0.66 -12.58 -13.77
CA ALA A 25 1.12 -12.27 -15.12
C ALA A 25 -0.04 -12.19 -16.13
N SER A 26 -1.05 -13.05 -15.96
CA SER A 26 -2.33 -13.00 -16.66
C SER A 26 -3.38 -13.82 -15.90
N ASP A 27 -4.63 -13.83 -16.36
CA ASP A 27 -5.67 -14.74 -15.82
C ASP A 27 -5.35 -16.23 -16.06
N ALA A 28 -4.57 -16.55 -17.11
CA ALA A 28 -4.20 -17.92 -17.46
C ALA A 28 -2.91 -18.39 -16.78
N ASP A 29 -2.09 -17.46 -16.28
CA ASP A 29 -0.82 -17.74 -15.62
C ASP A 29 -0.86 -17.23 -14.16
N PRO A 30 -0.98 -18.13 -13.17
CA PRO A 30 -1.10 -17.76 -11.76
C PRO A 30 0.23 -17.26 -11.15
N THR A 31 1.30 -17.13 -11.94
CA THR A 31 2.57 -16.57 -11.49
C THR A 31 2.38 -15.15 -11.00
N VAL A 32 2.71 -14.91 -9.73
CA VAL A 32 2.60 -13.58 -9.11
C VAL A 32 3.79 -12.73 -9.55
N VAL A 33 3.51 -11.63 -10.24
CA VAL A 33 4.50 -10.67 -10.76
C VAL A 33 4.57 -9.38 -9.94
N GLY A 34 3.65 -9.20 -8.97
CA GLY A 34 3.68 -8.05 -8.08
C GLY A 34 2.63 -8.10 -6.98
N TYR A 35 2.73 -7.15 -6.07
CA TYR A 35 1.73 -6.92 -5.02
C TYR A 35 1.38 -5.44 -4.96
N ALA A 36 0.14 -5.14 -4.63
CA ALA A 36 -0.33 -3.78 -4.40
C ALA A 36 -1.23 -3.73 -3.17
N ALA A 37 -1.08 -2.69 -2.35
CA ALA A 37 -2.01 -2.37 -1.29
C ALA A 37 -2.96 -1.26 -1.76
N ASP A 38 -4.25 -1.51 -1.66
CA ASP A 38 -5.28 -0.51 -1.82
C ASP A 38 -5.69 -0.01 -0.43
N ILE A 39 -5.56 1.30 -0.21
CA ILE A 39 -5.72 1.92 1.12
C ILE A 39 -6.77 3.03 1.04
N LYS A 40 -7.78 2.92 1.90
CA LYS A 40 -8.80 3.95 2.14
C LYS A 40 -8.72 4.43 3.58
N VAL A 41 -8.90 5.73 3.78
CA VAL A 41 -8.94 6.33 5.11
C VAL A 41 -10.18 7.20 5.21
N ASN A 42 -10.98 6.99 6.24
CA ASN A 42 -12.20 7.72 6.50
C ASN A 42 -12.15 8.29 7.91
N CYS A 43 -12.76 9.46 8.10
CA CYS A 43 -12.95 9.99 9.44
C CYS A 43 -13.99 9.12 10.17
N ARG A 44 -13.62 8.56 11.32
CA ARG A 44 -14.52 7.69 12.09
C ARG A 44 -15.77 8.41 12.61
N ALA A 45 -15.71 9.74 12.74
CA ALA A 45 -16.76 10.56 13.34
C ALA A 45 -17.77 11.11 12.33
N CYS A 46 -17.37 11.41 11.09
CA CYS A 46 -18.27 11.93 10.05
C CYS A 46 -18.32 11.09 8.78
N ASP A 47 -17.58 9.98 8.72
CA ASP A 47 -17.42 9.07 7.59
C ASP A 47 -16.75 9.68 6.34
N GLU A 48 -16.33 10.95 6.42
CA GLU A 48 -15.72 11.65 5.29
C GLU A 48 -14.43 10.97 4.85
N PRO A 49 -14.30 10.62 3.54
CA PRO A 49 -13.09 10.02 3.02
C PRO A 49 -11.98 11.07 2.92
N PHE A 50 -10.78 10.70 3.36
CA PHE A 50 -9.60 11.50 3.16
C PHE A 50 -9.10 11.37 1.72
N ARG A 51 -8.49 12.46 1.23
CA ARG A 51 -7.87 12.51 -0.10
C ARG A 51 -6.37 12.34 -0.01
N TRP A 52 -5.83 11.47 -0.85
CA TRP A 52 -4.39 11.28 -1.03
C TRP A 52 -3.82 12.43 -1.85
N THR A 53 -2.97 13.23 -1.24
CA THR A 53 -2.27 14.34 -1.90
C THR A 53 -0.84 13.95 -2.24
N GLY A 54 -0.28 14.52 -3.32
CA GLY A 54 1.11 14.29 -3.71
C GLY A 54 1.40 12.98 -4.43
N VAL A 55 0.36 12.21 -4.78
CA VAL A 55 0.45 11.02 -5.64
C VAL A 55 -0.36 11.23 -6.91
N PRO A 56 0.11 10.77 -8.08
CA PRO A 56 -0.64 10.90 -9.32
C PRO A 56 -1.82 9.95 -9.35
N ALA A 57 -2.92 10.37 -9.99
CA ALA A 57 -4.05 9.48 -10.25
C ALA A 57 -3.67 8.42 -11.28
N GLY A 58 -4.01 7.15 -11.01
CA GLY A 58 -3.82 6.06 -11.96
C GLY A 58 -3.50 4.71 -11.31
N LEU A 59 -2.69 3.94 -12.04
CA LEU A 59 -2.12 2.65 -11.64
C LEU A 59 -0.67 2.64 -12.11
N SER A 60 0.25 2.30 -11.22
CA SER A 60 1.66 2.14 -11.55
C SER A 60 2.24 0.97 -10.76
N PRO A 61 3.03 0.08 -11.39
CA PRO A 61 3.73 -0.98 -10.69
C PRO A 61 5.00 -0.48 -9.96
N GLY A 62 5.50 0.71 -10.30
CA GLY A 62 6.78 1.22 -9.81
C GLY A 62 6.68 2.35 -8.77
N HIS A 63 5.51 2.97 -8.61
CA HIS A 63 5.32 4.04 -7.63
C HIS A 63 3.87 4.12 -7.15
N PRO A 64 3.61 4.68 -5.96
CA PRO A 64 2.26 4.87 -5.46
C PRO A 64 1.45 5.82 -6.35
N THR A 65 0.20 5.45 -6.60
CA THR A 65 -0.80 6.23 -7.36
C THR A 65 -2.11 6.28 -6.56
N CYS A 66 -3.05 7.15 -6.91
CA CYS A 66 -4.38 7.15 -6.29
C CYS A 66 -5.51 6.94 -7.31
N SER A 67 -6.72 6.66 -6.81
CA SER A 67 -7.94 6.70 -7.61
C SER A 67 -8.21 8.12 -8.14
N VAL A 68 -9.06 8.23 -9.16
CA VAL A 68 -9.37 9.52 -9.83
C VAL A 68 -10.04 10.52 -8.88
N ASP A 69 -10.79 10.03 -7.90
CA ASP A 69 -11.41 10.81 -6.84
C ASP A 69 -10.49 11.02 -5.61
N GLU A 70 -9.26 10.52 -5.68
CA GLU A 70 -8.20 10.64 -4.66
C GLU A 70 -8.50 9.94 -3.33
N THR A 71 -9.54 9.10 -3.24
CA THR A 71 -9.97 8.45 -1.97
C THR A 71 -9.29 7.10 -1.69
N GLU A 72 -8.65 6.50 -2.69
CA GLU A 72 -7.99 5.20 -2.58
C GLU A 72 -6.53 5.31 -3.06
N LEU A 73 -5.57 4.98 -2.20
CA LEU A 73 -4.15 4.89 -2.54
C LEU A 73 -3.84 3.49 -3.01
N ARG A 74 -3.12 3.38 -4.11
CA ARG A 74 -2.66 2.15 -4.74
C ARG A 74 -1.15 2.12 -4.65
N ALA A 75 -0.65 1.41 -3.65
CA ALA A 75 0.76 1.39 -3.29
C ALA A 75 1.39 0.05 -3.67
N PRO A 76 2.33 0.02 -4.64
CA PRO A 76 3.13 -1.17 -4.92
C PRO A 76 3.93 -1.60 -3.69
N LEU A 77 3.97 -2.89 -3.43
CA LEU A 77 4.74 -3.47 -2.33
C LEU A 77 5.37 -4.80 -2.72
N ARG A 78 6.30 -5.26 -1.90
CA ARG A 78 6.99 -6.54 -2.10
C ARG A 78 7.32 -7.21 -0.77
N PRO A 79 7.41 -8.55 -0.71
CA PRO A 79 8.02 -9.23 0.41
C PRO A 79 9.45 -8.72 0.62
N ALA A 80 9.86 -8.52 1.88
CA ALA A 80 11.20 -8.03 2.20
C ALA A 80 12.32 -8.92 1.63
N SER A 81 12.06 -10.23 1.55
CA SER A 81 12.97 -11.25 1.01
C SER A 81 12.93 -11.38 -0.52
N ALA A 82 11.99 -10.72 -1.22
CA ALA A 82 11.91 -10.76 -2.67
C ALA A 82 12.94 -9.81 -3.30
N ASP A 83 13.35 -10.11 -4.54
CA ASP A 83 14.20 -9.23 -5.34
C ASP A 83 13.56 -7.83 -5.44
N PRO A 84 14.33 -6.73 -5.28
CA PRO A 84 13.81 -5.37 -5.35
C PRO A 84 12.96 -5.07 -6.59
N ASP A 85 13.18 -5.79 -7.68
CA ASP A 85 12.51 -5.52 -8.95
C ASP A 85 11.45 -6.52 -9.35
N PHE A 86 11.28 -7.64 -8.64
CA PHE A 86 10.52 -8.78 -9.18
C PHE A 86 10.93 -9.18 -10.62
N GLY A 87 12.15 -8.85 -11.06
CA GLY A 87 12.60 -9.03 -12.44
C GLY A 87 12.16 -7.95 -13.45
N MET A 88 11.61 -6.82 -12.99
CA MET A 88 11.24 -5.67 -13.84
C MET A 88 12.42 -4.73 -14.19
N GLY A 89 13.63 -4.97 -13.65
CA GLY A 89 14.84 -4.22 -13.99
C GLY A 89 14.82 -2.74 -13.58
N LEU A 90 14.17 -2.40 -12.47
CA LEU A 90 14.11 -1.05 -11.93
C LEU A 90 15.28 -0.81 -10.94
N PRO A 91 15.84 0.39 -10.81
CA PRO A 91 16.90 0.61 -9.83
C PRO A 91 16.31 0.58 -8.40
N GLY A 92 16.60 -0.47 -7.63
CA GLY A 92 16.23 -0.58 -6.21
C GLY A 92 17.36 -1.16 -5.35
N PHE A 93 17.33 -0.89 -4.05
CA PHE A 93 18.22 -1.52 -3.06
C PHE A 93 17.41 -2.22 -1.97
N ALA A 94 17.95 -3.31 -1.43
CA ALA A 94 17.35 -4.06 -0.33
C ALA A 94 18.35 -4.16 0.84
N VAL A 95 17.91 -3.82 2.05
CA VAL A 95 18.68 -4.03 3.28
C VAL A 95 18.27 -5.37 3.89
N ASN A 96 19.18 -6.34 3.87
CA ASN A 96 18.97 -7.64 4.53
C ASN A 96 19.68 -7.63 5.88
N TYR A 97 18.94 -7.75 6.98
CA TYR A 97 19.54 -7.99 8.29
C TYR A 97 19.98 -9.46 8.38
N ARG A 98 21.28 -9.68 8.57
CA ARG A 98 21.84 -11.02 8.80
C ARG A 98 22.20 -11.13 10.28
N PRO A 99 21.50 -11.93 11.10
CA PRO A 99 21.91 -12.14 12.48
C PRO A 99 23.29 -12.83 12.51
N GLU A 100 24.17 -12.34 13.37
CA GLU A 100 25.54 -12.84 13.53
C GLU A 100 25.50 -14.32 13.93
N PRO A 101 26.36 -15.19 13.34
CA PRO A 101 26.40 -16.59 13.75
C PRO A 101 26.81 -16.65 15.23
N ARG A 102 25.92 -17.17 16.08
CA ARG A 102 26.26 -17.54 17.45
C ARG A 102 27.43 -18.53 17.37
N GLY A 103 28.62 -18.06 17.74
CA GLY A 103 29.83 -18.86 17.71
C GLY A 103 29.60 -20.18 18.44
N THR A 104 29.84 -21.28 17.75
CA THR A 104 30.11 -22.58 18.38
C THR A 104 31.41 -22.45 19.15
N THR A 105 31.31 -22.29 20.46
CA THR A 105 32.44 -22.50 21.38
C THR A 105 32.82 -23.99 21.34
N PRO A 106 34.12 -24.32 21.28
CA PRO A 106 34.61 -25.71 21.30
C PRO A 106 34.30 -26.44 22.61
#